data_AF-A8M9X3-F1
#
_entry.id   AF-A8M9X3-F1
#
_cell.length_a   1.000
_cell.length_b   1.000
_cell.length_c   1.000
_cell.angle_alpha   90.00
_cell.angle_beta   90.00
_cell.angle_gamma   90.00
#
_symmetry.space_group_name_H-M   'P 1'
#
loop_
_entity.id
_entity.type
_entity.pdbx_description
1 polymer ?
#
loop_
_entity_poly.entity_id
_entity_poly.type
_entity_poly.pdbx_seq_one_letter_code
_entity_poly.pdbx_strand_id
1 'polypeptide(L)'
;MLKLIPLVNGNYKLIQWEPLGGVHGADIECIHVTPNVWNIDKSSVGTVQIEYEPQVGCLRFSIDFPRISIRHNVGVAAYSEVIYGHKPWGPTTCMDPQFKFPIKVNESKGLYSYVNYNVKSRSPDDSIFNIAYDLWLTTSPNLTNGPQPGDVEVMIWLYYHGQRPAGRLIGELRMPITLGDSEAARDFEVWVADTGIGIGEWAVVTFRIKDPIKGGLIGVNLINYIESAFKTLEELNPVKWRYGDLLNKYLNGIEFGSEFGNVSSGMIKLNWELCGLSLVKDSS
;
A
#
# COMPACT_ATOMS: atom_id res chain seq x y z
N MET A 1 5.56 -19.52 -17.09
CA MET A 1 4.79 -20.69 -16.59
C MET A 1 5.06 -20.79 -15.09
N LEU A 2 4.10 -20.39 -14.23
CA LEU A 2 4.33 -20.20 -12.79
C LEU A 2 3.91 -21.42 -11.97
N LYS A 3 4.75 -21.83 -11.02
CA LYS A 3 4.46 -22.90 -10.05
C LYS A 3 4.63 -22.33 -8.64
N LEU A 4 3.53 -21.96 -8.00
CA LEU A 4 3.53 -21.67 -6.56
C LEU A 4 3.59 -23.00 -5.80
N ILE A 5 4.57 -23.18 -4.94
CA ILE A 5 4.60 -24.28 -3.97
C ILE A 5 4.08 -23.71 -2.65
N PRO A 6 2.93 -24.21 -2.13
CA PRO A 6 2.44 -23.79 -0.83
C PRO A 6 3.46 -24.19 0.25
N LEU A 7 3.87 -23.22 1.08
CA LEU A 7 4.61 -23.51 2.30
C LEU A 7 3.63 -23.53 3.47
N VAL A 8 3.96 -24.31 4.49
CA VAL A 8 3.21 -24.38 5.75
C VAL A 8 3.19 -22.96 6.38
N ASN A 9 2.04 -22.56 6.95
CA ASN A 9 1.78 -21.25 7.59
C ASN A 9 1.43 -20.07 6.65
N GLY A 10 0.84 -20.32 5.47
CA GLY A 10 0.28 -19.24 4.63
C GLY A 10 1.32 -18.43 3.85
N ASN A 11 2.57 -18.90 3.79
CA ASN A 11 3.61 -18.33 2.95
C ASN A 11 3.59 -19.01 1.56
N TYR A 12 3.70 -18.21 0.50
CA TYR A 12 3.83 -18.70 -0.87
C TYR A 12 5.21 -18.30 -1.41
N LYS A 13 5.95 -19.24 -2.01
CA LYS A 13 7.18 -18.92 -2.76
C LYS A 13 6.81 -18.71 -4.22
N LEU A 14 7.07 -17.51 -4.74
CA LEU A 14 6.97 -17.23 -6.18
C LEU A 14 8.20 -17.83 -6.88
N ILE A 15 8.00 -18.40 -8.07
CA ILE A 15 9.10 -18.69 -8.99
C ILE A 15 8.70 -18.10 -10.32
N GLN A 16 9.35 -16.97 -10.63
CA GLN A 16 9.46 -16.27 -11.91
C GLN A 16 8.17 -15.71 -12.52
N TRP A 17 8.02 -14.39 -12.44
CA TRP A 17 7.16 -13.55 -13.28
C TRP A 17 7.88 -13.34 -14.63
N GLU A 18 7.16 -13.20 -15.75
CA GLU A 18 7.74 -12.60 -16.96
C GLU A 18 6.82 -11.45 -17.36
N PRO A 19 7.35 -10.25 -17.65
CA PRO A 19 6.52 -9.09 -17.97
C PRO A 19 5.76 -9.31 -19.28
N LEU A 20 4.47 -8.95 -19.28
CA LEU A 20 3.77 -8.58 -20.51
C LEU A 20 4.32 -7.22 -20.96
N GLY A 21 5.29 -7.25 -21.87
CA GLY A 21 5.75 -6.07 -22.61
C GLY A 21 6.92 -5.31 -21.99
N GLY A 22 8.11 -5.53 -22.55
CA GLY A 22 9.02 -4.45 -22.99
C GLY A 22 9.70 -3.52 -21.98
N VAL A 23 9.42 -3.56 -20.67
CA VAL A 23 10.17 -2.78 -19.68
C VAL A 23 10.99 -3.73 -18.81
N HIS A 24 12.32 -3.64 -18.93
CA HIS A 24 13.28 -4.46 -18.20
C HIS A 24 13.35 -4.06 -16.71
N GLY A 25 12.34 -4.47 -15.93
CA GLY A 25 12.40 -4.52 -14.46
C GLY A 25 12.94 -5.85 -13.97
N ALA A 26 13.42 -5.90 -12.73
CA ALA A 26 13.73 -7.17 -12.07
C ALA A 26 12.41 -7.79 -11.58
N ASP A 27 12.14 -9.04 -11.95
CA ASP A 27 11.02 -9.81 -11.42
C ASP A 27 11.23 -10.02 -9.91
N ILE A 28 10.28 -9.63 -9.06
CA ILE A 28 10.37 -9.90 -7.62
C ILE A 28 10.13 -11.40 -7.37
N GLU A 29 11.09 -12.10 -6.76
CA GLU A 29 11.03 -13.56 -6.54
C GLU A 29 10.08 -14.00 -5.42
N CYS A 30 9.50 -13.08 -4.66
CA CYS A 30 8.46 -13.40 -3.68
C CYS A 30 7.54 -12.22 -3.42
N ILE A 31 6.39 -12.51 -2.81
CA ILE A 31 5.52 -11.56 -2.10
C ILE A 31 4.91 -12.32 -0.91
N HIS A 32 4.65 -11.62 0.19
CA HIS A 32 3.77 -12.14 1.24
C HIS A 32 2.35 -11.65 0.98
N VAL A 33 1.35 -12.53 1.14
CA VAL A 33 -0.05 -12.20 0.87
C VAL A 33 -0.84 -12.44 2.14
N THR A 34 -1.62 -11.46 2.58
CA THR A 34 -2.33 -11.56 3.86
C THR A 34 -3.72 -10.94 3.82
N PRO A 35 -4.72 -11.59 4.44
CA PRO A 35 -6.03 -10.99 4.67
C PRO A 35 -5.99 -9.75 5.57
N ASN A 36 -4.97 -9.66 6.43
CA ASN A 36 -4.72 -8.60 7.43
C ASN A 36 -6.01 -7.93 7.99
N VAL A 37 -6.77 -8.73 8.72
CA VAL A 37 -8.04 -8.35 9.39
C VAL A 37 -7.79 -7.73 10.77
N TRP A 38 -6.79 -6.85 10.87
CA TRP A 38 -6.21 -6.38 12.14
C TRP A 38 -7.22 -5.69 13.07
N ASN A 39 -8.21 -4.97 12.53
CA ASN A 39 -9.21 -4.24 13.31
C ASN A 39 -10.58 -4.94 13.37
N ILE A 40 -10.74 -6.13 12.80
CA ILE A 40 -12.01 -6.85 12.80
C ILE A 40 -12.27 -7.51 14.16
N ASP A 41 -13.38 -7.16 14.80
CA ASP A 41 -13.84 -7.75 16.06
C ASP A 41 -14.44 -9.16 15.84
N LYS A 42 -14.34 -10.01 16.86
CA LYS A 42 -14.84 -11.39 16.86
C LYS A 42 -16.35 -11.54 16.64
N SER A 43 -17.12 -10.46 16.85
CA SER A 43 -18.57 -10.44 16.61
C SER A 43 -18.96 -10.26 15.13
N SER A 44 -17.98 -9.94 14.28
CA SER A 44 -18.16 -9.84 12.83
C SER A 44 -18.53 -11.19 12.22
N VAL A 45 -19.25 -11.15 11.09
CA VAL A 45 -19.61 -12.32 10.28
C VAL A 45 -19.19 -12.03 8.86
N GLY A 46 -18.31 -12.87 8.32
CA GLY A 46 -17.78 -12.72 6.98
C GLY A 46 -16.43 -13.37 6.78
N THR A 47 -15.88 -13.17 5.59
CA THR A 47 -14.59 -13.72 5.19
C THR A 47 -13.79 -12.74 4.34
N VAL A 48 -12.48 -12.90 4.39
CA VAL A 48 -11.55 -12.45 3.35
C VAL A 48 -10.93 -13.71 2.77
N GLN A 49 -11.07 -13.91 1.47
CA GLN A 49 -10.44 -15.00 0.72
C GLN A 49 -9.49 -14.41 -0.29
N ILE A 50 -8.29 -14.98 -0.37
CA ILE A 50 -7.28 -14.60 -1.35
C ILE A 50 -6.83 -15.84 -2.10
N GLU A 51 -7.07 -15.87 -3.40
CA GLU A 51 -6.82 -17.03 -4.26
C GLU A 51 -5.94 -16.64 -5.44
N TYR A 52 -4.89 -17.42 -5.70
CA TYR A 52 -4.12 -17.28 -6.93
C TYR A 52 -4.76 -18.13 -8.03
N GLU A 53 -5.11 -17.54 -9.18
CA GLU A 53 -5.54 -18.29 -10.35
C GLU A 53 -4.37 -18.46 -11.36
N PRO A 54 -3.76 -19.66 -11.45
CA PRO A 54 -2.56 -19.86 -12.25
C PRO A 54 -2.77 -19.70 -13.76
N GLN A 55 -4.00 -19.90 -14.24
CA GLN A 55 -4.32 -19.81 -15.67
C GLN A 55 -4.27 -18.37 -16.18
N VAL A 56 -4.59 -17.40 -15.31
CA VAL A 56 -4.65 -15.97 -15.65
C VAL A 56 -3.47 -15.21 -15.03
N GLY A 57 -2.82 -15.78 -14.02
CA GLY A 57 -1.68 -15.16 -13.33
C GLY A 57 -2.09 -14.04 -12.37
N CYS A 58 -3.31 -14.08 -11.83
CA CYS A 58 -3.83 -13.04 -10.92
C CYS A 58 -4.10 -13.59 -9.53
N LEU A 59 -3.84 -12.77 -8.51
CA LEU A 59 -4.41 -12.90 -7.18
C LEU A 59 -5.81 -12.30 -7.18
N ARG A 60 -6.78 -13.04 -6.67
CA ARG A 60 -8.17 -12.60 -6.46
C ARG A 60 -8.42 -12.39 -4.99
N PHE A 61 -8.91 -11.22 -4.64
CA PHE A 61 -9.31 -10.85 -3.30
C PHE A 61 -10.82 -10.77 -3.26
N SER A 62 -11.43 -11.62 -2.42
CA SER A 62 -12.87 -11.70 -2.22
C SER A 62 -13.18 -11.41 -0.75
N ILE A 63 -13.75 -10.23 -0.49
CA ILE A 63 -14.16 -9.78 0.84
C ILE A 63 -15.68 -9.84 0.89
N ASP A 64 -16.25 -10.57 1.84
CA ASP A 64 -17.70 -10.66 2.06
C ASP A 64 -18.01 -10.67 3.56
N PHE A 65 -18.38 -9.50 4.08
CA PHE A 65 -18.85 -9.30 5.44
C PHE A 65 -20.30 -8.83 5.42
N PRO A 66 -21.29 -9.72 5.63
CA PRO A 66 -22.67 -9.32 5.88
C PRO A 66 -22.84 -8.55 7.20
N ARG A 67 -21.89 -8.67 8.13
CA ARG A 67 -21.83 -7.84 9.35
C ARG A 67 -20.40 -7.59 9.76
N ILE A 68 -20.01 -6.32 9.87
CA ILE A 68 -18.68 -5.93 10.34
C ILE A 68 -18.77 -5.15 11.66
N SER A 69 -17.95 -5.56 12.62
CA SER A 69 -17.71 -4.88 13.88
C SER A 69 -16.21 -4.66 14.02
N ILE A 70 -15.78 -3.50 14.51
CA ILE A 70 -14.35 -3.19 14.63
C ILE A 70 -13.92 -3.03 16.09
N ARG A 71 -12.65 -3.33 16.38
CA ARG A 71 -12.07 -3.28 17.73
C ARG A 71 -11.75 -1.85 18.17
N HIS A 72 -11.27 -1.04 17.23
CA HIS A 72 -10.81 0.32 17.47
C HIS A 72 -11.45 1.26 16.45
N ASN A 73 -11.88 2.46 16.88
CA ASN A 73 -12.43 3.46 15.96
C ASN A 73 -11.30 4.28 15.31
N VAL A 74 -10.59 3.65 14.38
CA VAL A 74 -9.37 4.17 13.73
C VAL A 74 -9.53 4.29 12.22
N GLY A 75 -10.77 4.44 11.73
CA GLY A 75 -11.06 4.77 10.34
C GLY A 75 -11.40 3.60 9.43
N VAL A 76 -10.74 2.44 9.58
CA VAL A 76 -10.97 1.25 8.71
C VAL A 76 -11.08 -0.05 9.50
N ALA A 77 -11.62 -1.11 8.89
CA ALA A 77 -11.75 -2.41 9.54
C ALA A 77 -10.57 -3.37 9.29
N ALA A 78 -9.90 -3.26 8.15
CA ALA A 78 -8.83 -4.17 7.73
C ALA A 78 -8.09 -3.61 6.52
N TYR A 79 -6.97 -4.25 6.16
CA TYR A 79 -6.18 -3.92 4.97
C TYR A 79 -5.67 -5.19 4.27
N SER A 80 -6.48 -5.83 3.42
CA SER A 80 -6.04 -7.04 2.70
C SER A 80 -5.02 -6.67 1.63
N GLU A 81 -3.88 -7.34 1.59
CA GLU A 81 -2.69 -6.78 0.93
C GLU A 81 -1.70 -7.85 0.43
N VAL A 82 -0.81 -7.38 -0.44
CA VAL A 82 0.48 -8.00 -0.73
C VAL A 82 1.60 -7.14 -0.15
N ILE A 83 2.65 -7.79 0.34
CA ILE A 83 3.80 -7.15 0.99
C ILE A 83 5.07 -7.63 0.30
N TYR A 84 5.91 -6.69 -0.08
CA TYR A 84 7.27 -6.93 -0.52
C TYR A 84 8.25 -6.14 0.35
N GLY A 85 9.31 -6.77 0.87
CA GLY A 85 10.19 -6.18 1.87
C GLY A 85 9.74 -6.47 3.30
N HIS A 86 9.93 -5.48 4.19
CA HIS A 86 9.71 -5.59 5.63
C HIS A 86 8.50 -4.76 6.07
N LYS A 87 7.56 -5.37 6.81
CA LYS A 87 6.42 -4.67 7.43
C LYS A 87 6.72 -4.42 8.91
N PRO A 88 6.66 -3.18 9.43
CA PRO A 88 7.10 -2.87 10.79
C PRO A 88 6.22 -3.49 11.90
N TRP A 89 5.06 -4.03 11.55
CA TRP A 89 4.09 -4.66 12.46
C TRP A 89 4.32 -6.16 12.72
N GLY A 90 5.46 -6.72 12.30
CA GLY A 90 5.78 -8.13 12.56
C GLY A 90 7.06 -8.61 11.89
N PRO A 91 7.30 -9.94 11.87
CA PRO A 91 8.52 -10.54 11.31
C PRO A 91 8.47 -10.71 9.78
N THR A 92 7.46 -10.16 9.09
CA THR A 92 7.22 -10.42 7.67
C THR A 92 8.37 -9.89 6.84
N THR A 93 9.10 -10.81 6.20
CA THR A 93 10.17 -10.48 5.28
C THR A 93 10.04 -11.35 4.03
N CYS A 94 9.68 -10.72 2.93
CA CYS A 94 9.98 -11.25 1.61
C CYS A 94 11.07 -10.36 1.01
N MET A 95 12.23 -10.94 0.70
CA MET A 95 13.36 -10.19 0.19
C MET A 95 13.92 -10.90 -1.04
N ASP A 96 13.97 -10.19 -2.15
CA ASP A 96 14.72 -10.58 -3.33
C ASP A 96 16.20 -10.16 -3.17
N PRO A 97 17.18 -11.02 -3.52
CA PRO A 97 18.60 -10.64 -3.49
C PRO A 97 18.94 -9.40 -4.33
N GLN A 98 18.23 -9.17 -5.44
CA GLN A 98 18.41 -8.03 -6.34
C GLN A 98 17.73 -6.76 -5.81
N PHE A 99 16.65 -6.93 -5.04
CA PHE A 99 15.89 -5.81 -4.49
C PHE A 99 15.78 -5.90 -2.97
N LYS A 100 16.83 -5.48 -2.27
CA LYS A 100 16.86 -5.49 -0.80
C LYS A 100 16.11 -4.30 -0.22
N PHE A 101 15.20 -4.60 0.70
CA PHE A 101 14.59 -3.68 1.64
C PHE A 101 15.00 -4.08 3.06
N PRO A 102 14.98 -3.16 4.04
CA PRO A 102 14.73 -1.72 3.92
C PRO A 102 15.83 -0.98 3.14
N ILE A 103 15.50 0.17 2.55
CA ILE A 103 16.47 1.08 1.91
C ILE A 103 16.39 2.46 2.53
N LYS A 104 17.49 3.20 2.64
CA LYS A 104 17.40 4.61 3.00
C LYS A 104 16.84 5.43 1.86
N VAL A 105 16.00 6.41 2.18
CA VAL A 105 15.39 7.28 1.16
C VAL A 105 16.46 8.05 0.39
N ASN A 106 17.46 8.62 1.07
CA ASN A 106 18.56 9.35 0.42
C ASN A 106 19.53 8.49 -0.41
N GLU A 107 19.42 7.16 -0.37
CA GLU A 107 20.22 6.25 -1.19
C GLU A 107 19.51 5.84 -2.49
N SER A 108 18.24 6.24 -2.68
CA SER A 108 17.43 5.92 -3.88
C SER A 108 17.20 7.16 -4.74
N LYS A 109 17.60 7.10 -6.02
CA LYS A 109 17.30 8.16 -7.00
C LYS A 109 15.90 8.05 -7.62
N GLY A 110 15.29 6.88 -7.49
CA GLY A 110 14.02 6.55 -8.12
C GLY A 110 13.67 5.10 -7.85
N LEU A 111 12.43 4.88 -7.46
CA LEU A 111 11.86 3.55 -7.28
C LEU A 111 10.47 3.53 -7.88
N TYR A 112 10.35 2.93 -9.05
CA TYR A 112 9.08 2.76 -9.73
C TYR A 112 8.45 1.45 -9.30
N SER A 113 7.19 1.51 -8.88
CA SER A 113 6.32 0.36 -8.70
C SER A 113 5.25 0.37 -9.77
N TYR A 114 5.09 -0.76 -10.46
CA TYR A 114 4.02 -0.98 -11.41
C TYR A 114 3.07 -2.03 -10.88
N VAL A 115 1.79 -1.69 -10.78
CA VAL A 115 0.70 -2.59 -10.39
C VAL A 115 -0.30 -2.73 -11.53
N ASN A 116 -0.74 -3.95 -11.80
CA ASN A 116 -1.87 -4.21 -12.68
C ASN A 116 -3.01 -4.79 -11.84
N TYR A 117 -4.00 -3.97 -11.53
CA TYR A 117 -5.14 -4.39 -10.70
C TYR A 117 -6.48 -4.07 -11.35
N ASN A 118 -7.55 -4.64 -10.81
CA ASN A 118 -8.90 -4.34 -11.26
C ASN A 118 -9.93 -4.56 -10.15
N VAL A 119 -10.72 -3.54 -9.82
CA VAL A 119 -11.88 -3.67 -8.94
C VAL A 119 -13.05 -4.26 -9.73
N LYS A 120 -13.43 -5.50 -9.46
CA LYS A 120 -14.47 -6.22 -10.21
C LYS A 120 -15.87 -5.80 -9.82
N SER A 121 -16.15 -5.85 -8.53
CA SER A 121 -17.50 -5.60 -8.00
C SER A 121 -17.42 -5.10 -6.57
N ARG A 122 -18.41 -4.29 -6.20
CA ARG A 122 -18.66 -3.89 -4.82
C ARG A 122 -20.16 -3.94 -4.54
N SER A 123 -20.55 -4.19 -3.30
CA SER A 123 -21.91 -4.00 -2.81
C SER A 123 -21.92 -3.98 -1.29
N PRO A 124 -22.77 -3.21 -0.61
CA PRO A 124 -23.75 -2.26 -1.18
C PRO A 124 -23.08 -1.04 -1.83
N ASP A 125 -23.88 -0.19 -2.49
CA ASP A 125 -23.37 0.99 -3.20
C ASP A 125 -22.61 1.96 -2.31
N ASP A 126 -22.90 2.00 -1.01
CA ASP A 126 -22.23 2.79 0.02
C ASP A 126 -21.02 2.09 0.67
N SER A 127 -20.55 0.98 0.09
CA SER A 127 -19.34 0.28 0.56
C SER A 127 -18.14 1.23 0.66
N ILE A 128 -17.39 1.14 1.76
CA ILE A 128 -16.25 2.01 2.01
C ILE A 128 -14.97 1.21 1.84
N PHE A 129 -14.12 1.59 0.88
CA PHE A 129 -12.82 0.98 0.64
C PHE A 129 -11.90 1.86 -0.22
N ASN A 130 -10.63 1.48 -0.30
CA ASN A 130 -9.66 1.99 -1.26
C ASN A 130 -8.86 0.87 -1.95
N ILE A 131 -8.06 1.25 -2.94
CA ILE A 131 -6.92 0.48 -3.43
C ILE A 131 -5.70 1.40 -3.31
N ALA A 132 -4.74 1.01 -2.49
CA ALA A 132 -3.68 1.89 -2.04
C ALA A 132 -2.33 1.19 -1.94
N TYR A 133 -1.28 1.98 -2.10
CA TYR A 133 0.01 1.69 -1.48
C TYR A 133 -0.03 2.14 -0.02
N ASP A 134 0.64 1.37 0.84
CA ASP A 134 1.00 1.74 2.21
C ASP A 134 2.52 1.56 2.36
N LEU A 135 3.21 2.65 2.70
CA LEU A 135 4.66 2.72 2.77
C LEU A 135 5.07 3.20 4.15
N TRP A 136 5.88 2.39 4.83
CA TRP A 136 6.42 2.73 6.14
C TRP A 136 7.84 3.28 6.02
N LEU A 137 8.04 4.47 6.58
CA LEU A 137 9.32 5.18 6.66
C LEU A 137 9.77 5.26 8.11
N THR A 138 10.63 4.32 8.51
CA THR A 138 11.03 4.18 9.91
C THR A 138 12.43 4.69 10.17
N THR A 139 12.67 5.05 11.43
CA THR A 139 13.99 5.48 11.91
C THR A 139 14.95 4.30 12.08
N SER A 140 14.42 3.07 12.24
CA SER A 140 15.18 1.83 12.36
C SER A 140 14.72 0.81 11.30
N PRO A 141 15.64 0.11 10.61
CA PRO A 141 15.27 -0.79 9.52
C PRO A 141 14.50 -2.04 9.98
N ASN A 142 14.68 -2.46 11.23
CA ASN A 142 14.25 -3.80 11.69
C ASN A 142 13.15 -3.74 12.76
N LEU A 143 12.26 -2.74 12.72
CA LEU A 143 11.16 -2.63 13.68
C LEU A 143 10.17 -3.77 13.50
N THR A 144 9.75 -4.43 14.58
CA THR A 144 8.75 -5.51 14.52
C THR A 144 7.56 -5.27 15.46
N ASN A 145 7.61 -4.19 16.22
CA ASN A 145 6.64 -3.79 17.23
C ASN A 145 5.81 -2.57 16.80
N GLY A 146 5.81 -2.27 15.50
CA GLY A 146 5.14 -1.13 14.91
C GLY A 146 6.00 0.14 14.80
N PRO A 147 5.50 1.15 14.06
CA PRO A 147 6.09 2.46 13.92
C PRO A 147 6.21 3.19 15.27
N GLN A 148 7.23 4.04 15.38
CA GLN A 148 7.59 4.79 16.58
C GLN A 148 7.37 6.29 16.38
N PRO A 149 7.42 7.10 17.46
CA PRO A 149 7.30 8.55 17.34
C PRO A 149 8.33 9.11 16.37
N GLY A 150 7.85 9.91 15.42
CA GLY A 150 8.66 10.49 14.37
C GLY A 150 8.80 9.62 13.12
N ASP A 151 8.26 8.40 13.07
CA ASP A 151 8.11 7.64 11.82
C ASP A 151 6.98 8.22 10.95
N VAL A 152 6.98 7.85 9.66
CA VAL A 152 6.02 8.36 8.68
C VAL A 152 5.40 7.20 7.91
N GLU A 153 4.08 7.24 7.75
CA GLU A 153 3.29 6.41 6.84
C GLU A 153 2.95 7.25 5.62
N VAL A 154 3.27 6.75 4.43
CA VAL A 154 2.91 7.38 3.16
C VAL A 154 1.97 6.46 2.41
N MET A 155 0.73 6.91 2.24
CA MET A 155 -0.25 6.18 1.46
C MET A 155 -0.48 6.83 0.09
N ILE A 156 -0.65 6.00 -0.94
CA ILE A 156 -0.98 6.48 -2.30
C ILE A 156 -2.23 5.75 -2.77
N TRP A 157 -3.38 6.41 -2.72
CA TRP A 157 -4.67 5.82 -3.08
C TRP A 157 -4.92 6.03 -4.57
N LEU A 158 -4.92 4.92 -5.32
CA LEU A 158 -5.18 4.89 -6.76
C LEU A 158 -6.67 4.71 -7.08
N TYR A 159 -7.41 4.13 -6.15
CA TYR A 159 -8.87 4.04 -6.22
C TYR A 159 -9.45 4.20 -4.81
N TYR A 160 -10.65 4.77 -4.71
CA TYR A 160 -11.41 4.78 -3.47
C TYR A 160 -12.90 4.89 -3.75
N HIS A 161 -13.68 4.48 -2.75
CA HIS A 161 -15.12 4.63 -2.74
C HIS A 161 -15.60 4.90 -1.32
N GLY A 162 -16.28 6.03 -1.08
CA GLY A 162 -16.81 6.42 0.23
C GLY A 162 -15.78 6.71 1.33
N GLN A 163 -14.50 6.34 1.13
CA GLN A 163 -13.46 6.47 2.13
C GLN A 163 -12.76 7.84 2.08
N ARG A 164 -12.46 8.38 3.27
CA ARG A 164 -11.69 9.61 3.44
C ARG A 164 -10.38 9.27 4.16
N PRO A 165 -9.23 9.81 3.72
CA PRO A 165 -7.98 9.66 4.43
C PRO A 165 -8.03 10.22 5.86
N ALA A 166 -7.06 9.80 6.68
CA ALA A 166 -6.88 10.35 8.02
C ALA A 166 -6.45 11.82 7.97
N GLY A 167 -6.77 12.57 9.03
CA GLY A 167 -6.32 13.94 9.20
C GLY A 167 -7.10 14.98 8.41
N ARG A 168 -6.40 15.99 7.92
CA ARG A 168 -6.98 17.15 7.21
C ARG A 168 -6.41 17.29 5.80
N LEU A 169 -7.24 17.77 4.89
CA LEU A 169 -6.81 18.16 3.55
C LEU A 169 -5.87 19.37 3.65
N ILE A 170 -4.68 19.25 3.07
CA ILE A 170 -3.66 20.31 3.03
C ILE A 170 -3.70 21.05 1.69
N GLY A 171 -3.94 20.32 0.60
CA GLY A 171 -3.99 20.90 -0.73
C GLY A 171 -4.03 19.82 -1.80
N GLU A 172 -3.64 20.21 -3.02
CA GLU A 172 -3.58 19.32 -4.18
C GLU A 172 -2.18 19.39 -4.78
N LEU A 173 -1.66 18.24 -5.21
CA LEU A 173 -0.41 18.13 -5.94
C LEU A 173 -0.64 17.35 -7.23
N ARG A 174 -0.04 17.85 -8.31
CA ARG A 174 -0.04 17.17 -9.61
C ARG A 174 1.16 16.25 -9.69
N MET A 175 0.93 14.94 -9.60
CA MET A 175 1.98 13.93 -9.52
C MET A 175 2.07 13.11 -10.82
N PRO A 176 3.29 12.74 -11.26
CA PRO A 176 3.48 11.87 -12.42
C PRO A 176 3.10 10.42 -12.08
N ILE A 177 2.41 9.77 -13.02
CA ILE A 177 2.09 8.35 -13.01
C ILE A 177 2.28 7.79 -14.42
N THR A 178 2.42 6.47 -14.54
CA THR A 178 2.34 5.76 -15.81
C THR A 178 0.99 5.06 -15.91
N LEU A 179 0.33 5.15 -17.07
CA LEU A 179 -0.90 4.41 -17.39
C LEU A 179 -0.68 3.59 -18.66
N GLY A 180 -0.63 2.26 -18.52
CA GLY A 180 -0.16 1.38 -19.59
C GLY A 180 1.25 1.77 -20.02
N ASP A 181 1.41 2.14 -21.29
CA ASP A 181 2.70 2.57 -21.87
C ASP A 181 2.88 4.10 -21.90
N SER A 182 1.94 4.87 -21.33
CA SER A 182 1.93 6.33 -21.40
C SER A 182 2.24 7.00 -20.06
N GLU A 183 3.12 7.99 -20.07
CA GLU A 183 3.27 8.90 -18.95
C GLU A 183 2.06 9.84 -18.86
N ALA A 184 1.61 10.09 -17.64
CA ALA A 184 0.52 10.98 -17.34
C ALA A 184 0.82 11.76 -16.05
N ALA A 185 0.12 12.87 -15.86
CA ALA A 185 0.06 13.55 -14.58
C ALA A 185 -1.38 13.54 -14.08
N ARG A 186 -1.57 13.31 -12.78
CA ARG A 186 -2.88 13.32 -12.12
C ARG A 186 -2.84 14.19 -10.89
N ASP A 187 -3.98 14.78 -10.59
CA ASP A 187 -4.12 15.60 -9.39
C ASP A 187 -4.47 14.68 -8.21
N PHE A 188 -3.70 14.82 -7.14
CA PHE A 188 -3.88 14.13 -5.87
C PHE A 188 -4.18 15.15 -4.81
N GLU A 189 -5.24 14.92 -4.05
CA GLU A 189 -5.41 15.57 -2.75
C GLU A 189 -4.35 15.05 -1.78
N VAL A 190 -3.77 15.96 -0.99
CA VAL A 190 -2.79 15.63 0.04
C VAL A 190 -3.42 15.80 1.41
N TRP A 191 -3.54 14.70 2.14
CA TRP A 191 -4.11 14.65 3.49
C TRP A 191 -3.01 14.35 4.50
N VAL A 192 -3.02 15.07 5.63
CA VAL A 192 -2.01 14.89 6.67
C VAL A 192 -2.65 14.71 8.04
N ALA A 193 -2.19 13.70 8.76
CA ALA A 193 -2.40 13.52 10.18
C ALA A 193 -1.04 13.37 10.89
N ASP A 194 -0.57 14.41 11.56
CA ASP A 194 0.79 14.51 12.12
C ASP A 194 0.84 14.51 13.67
N THR A 195 -0.32 14.33 14.31
CA THR A 195 -0.49 14.24 15.76
C THR A 195 -1.49 13.16 16.14
N GLY A 196 -1.14 12.31 17.11
CA GLY A 196 -2.07 11.39 17.76
C GLY A 196 -2.54 10.20 16.91
N ILE A 197 -1.76 9.78 15.90
CA ILE A 197 -2.06 8.56 15.13
C ILE A 197 -1.47 7.34 15.83
N GLY A 198 -2.35 6.40 16.17
CA GLY A 198 -2.00 5.13 16.79
C GLY A 198 -1.28 5.28 18.13
N ILE A 199 -0.75 4.17 18.64
CA ILE A 199 0.08 4.16 19.85
C ILE A 199 1.49 4.70 19.63
N GLY A 200 1.92 4.78 18.36
CA GLY A 200 3.28 5.16 17.98
C GLY A 200 3.43 6.63 17.63
N GLU A 201 2.35 7.43 17.59
CA GLU A 201 2.40 8.86 17.26
C GLU A 201 3.17 9.18 15.95
N TRP A 202 3.08 8.31 14.95
CA TRP A 202 3.65 8.55 13.62
C TRP A 202 2.81 9.59 12.85
N ALA A 203 3.39 10.14 11.79
CA ALA A 203 2.62 10.96 10.84
C ALA A 203 2.09 10.09 9.69
N VAL A 204 0.89 10.40 9.21
CA VAL A 204 0.32 9.82 7.99
C VAL A 204 0.19 10.91 6.95
N VAL A 205 0.74 10.67 5.76
CA VAL A 205 0.53 11.51 4.58
C VAL A 205 -0.12 10.66 3.50
N THR A 206 -1.33 11.01 3.11
CA THR A 206 -2.08 10.27 2.09
C THR A 206 -2.25 11.12 0.84
N PHE A 207 -1.81 10.59 -0.29
CA PHE A 207 -2.11 11.10 -1.61
C PHE A 207 -3.34 10.39 -2.16
N ARG A 208 -4.47 11.07 -2.21
CA ARG A 208 -5.72 10.54 -2.76
C ARG A 208 -5.96 11.10 -4.16
N ILE A 209 -5.91 10.24 -5.18
CA ILE A 209 -6.15 10.67 -6.56
C ILE A 209 -7.56 11.28 -6.71
N LYS A 210 -7.72 12.39 -7.45
CA LYS A 210 -9.04 13.02 -7.64
C LYS A 210 -9.94 12.28 -8.63
N ASP A 211 -9.32 11.58 -9.59
CA ASP A 211 -9.97 10.75 -10.58
C ASP A 211 -9.62 9.27 -10.34
N PRO A 212 -10.40 8.54 -9.51
CA PRO A 212 -10.11 7.15 -9.14
C PRO A 212 -9.96 6.22 -10.35
N ILE A 213 -8.89 5.44 -10.38
CA ILE A 213 -8.59 4.52 -11.48
C ILE A 213 -9.08 3.13 -11.07
N LYS A 214 -10.19 2.65 -11.65
CA LYS A 214 -10.80 1.37 -11.24
C LYS A 214 -9.92 0.14 -11.52
N GLY A 215 -9.00 0.24 -12.47
CA GLY A 215 -8.06 -0.81 -12.82
C GLY A 215 -7.24 -0.49 -14.07
N GLY A 216 -6.20 -1.31 -14.28
CA GLY A 216 -5.20 -1.17 -15.34
C GLY A 216 -3.78 -1.31 -14.82
N LEU A 217 -2.81 -1.26 -15.74
CA LEU A 217 -1.39 -1.15 -15.42
C LEU A 217 -1.05 0.29 -15.05
N ILE A 218 -0.62 0.50 -13.82
CA ILE A 218 -0.32 1.82 -13.26
C ILE A 218 1.09 1.79 -12.68
N GLY A 219 1.92 2.75 -13.08
CA GLY A 219 3.26 2.96 -12.54
C GLY A 219 3.33 4.22 -11.67
N VAL A 220 4.05 4.16 -10.55
CA VAL A 220 4.33 5.31 -9.68
C VAL A 220 5.79 5.31 -9.24
N ASN A 221 6.45 6.47 -9.22
CA ASN A 221 7.76 6.61 -8.58
C ASN A 221 7.57 6.87 -7.08
N LEU A 222 7.70 5.83 -6.26
CA LEU A 222 7.47 5.89 -4.82
C LEU A 222 8.35 6.94 -4.12
N ILE A 223 9.60 7.14 -4.57
CA ILE A 223 10.50 8.15 -3.99
C ILE A 223 9.92 9.56 -4.18
N ASN A 224 9.33 9.88 -5.33
CA ASN A 224 8.73 11.20 -5.57
C ASN A 224 7.57 11.48 -4.61
N TYR A 225 6.74 10.48 -4.31
CA TYR A 225 5.65 10.61 -3.34
C TYR A 225 6.18 10.75 -1.91
N ILE A 226 7.19 9.96 -1.54
CA ILE A 226 7.83 10.04 -0.21
C ILE A 226 8.47 11.41 0.01
N GLU A 227 9.25 11.92 -0.94
CA GLU A 227 9.86 13.24 -0.81
C GLU A 227 8.83 14.37 -0.79
N SER A 228 7.74 14.23 -1.54
CA SER A 228 6.63 15.20 -1.51
C SER A 228 5.92 15.18 -0.16
N ALA A 229 5.75 14.00 0.45
CA ALA A 229 5.24 13.88 1.82
C ALA A 229 6.16 14.56 2.82
N PHE A 230 7.47 14.37 2.70
CA PHE A 230 8.45 15.00 3.59
C PHE A 230 8.45 16.52 3.48
N LYS A 231 8.38 17.07 2.27
CA LYS A 231 8.23 18.52 2.06
C LYS A 231 6.93 19.05 2.68
N THR A 232 5.83 18.35 2.48
CA THR A 232 4.53 18.71 3.09
C THR A 232 4.61 18.74 4.61
N LEU A 233 5.25 17.74 5.23
CA LEU A 233 5.44 17.69 6.69
C LEU A 233 6.35 18.82 7.19
N GLU A 234 7.45 19.11 6.49
CA GLU A 234 8.35 20.21 6.82
C GLU A 234 7.64 21.57 6.74
N GLU A 235 6.84 21.80 5.71
CA GLU A 235 6.05 23.04 5.56
C GLU A 235 5.05 23.22 6.71
N LEU A 236 4.44 22.13 7.17
CA LEU A 236 3.47 22.16 8.27
C LEU A 236 4.12 22.37 9.64
N ASN A 237 5.29 21.77 9.87
CA ASN A 237 6.02 21.91 11.12
C ASN A 237 7.53 21.70 10.91
N PRO A 238 8.26 22.77 10.54
CA PRO A 238 9.68 22.66 10.17
C PRO A 238 10.59 22.37 11.38
N VAL A 239 10.09 22.57 12.60
CA VAL A 239 10.83 22.23 13.83
C VAL A 239 10.78 20.72 14.10
N LYS A 240 9.62 20.09 13.87
CA LYS A 240 9.42 18.65 14.09
C LYS A 240 9.91 17.82 12.91
N TRP A 241 9.64 18.27 11.68
CA TRP A 241 9.77 17.49 10.46
C TRP A 241 10.83 18.06 9.52
N ARG A 242 12.08 18.12 9.97
CA ARG A 242 13.19 18.63 9.13
C ARG A 242 13.43 17.67 7.96
N TYR A 243 13.37 18.17 6.72
CA TYR A 243 13.48 17.35 5.52
C TYR A 243 14.79 16.55 5.46
N GLY A 244 15.91 17.16 5.87
CA GLY A 244 17.20 16.47 5.95
C GLY A 244 17.23 15.27 6.91
N ASP A 245 16.44 15.31 8.00
CA ASP A 245 16.32 14.18 8.93
C ASP A 245 15.41 13.10 8.33
N LEU A 246 14.32 13.51 7.69
CA LEU A 246 13.37 12.61 7.04
C LEU A 246 14.03 11.78 5.93
N LEU A 247 14.93 12.38 5.15
CA LEU A 247 15.72 11.70 4.12
C LEU A 247 16.59 10.55 4.64
N ASN A 248 16.92 10.53 5.93
CA ASN A 248 17.70 9.45 6.56
C ASN A 248 16.85 8.24 6.99
N LYS A 249 15.52 8.30 6.82
CA LYS A 249 14.62 7.20 7.14
C LYS A 249 14.77 6.03 6.18
N TYR A 250 14.36 4.87 6.66
CA TYR A 250 14.32 3.64 5.89
C TYR A 250 12.91 3.43 5.33
N LEU A 251 12.79 3.34 4.01
CA LEU A 251 11.63 2.73 3.38
C LEU A 251 11.70 1.21 3.64
N ASN A 252 10.77 0.69 4.44
CA ASN A 252 10.85 -0.71 4.90
C ASN A 252 10.44 -1.73 3.84
N GLY A 253 9.57 -1.36 2.93
CA GLY A 253 8.98 -2.26 1.95
C GLY A 253 7.88 -1.55 1.19
N ILE A 254 7.12 -2.34 0.43
CA ILE A 254 5.97 -1.90 -0.34
C ILE A 254 4.81 -2.79 0.04
N GLU A 255 3.76 -2.17 0.56
CA GLU A 255 2.48 -2.82 0.78
C GLU A 255 1.50 -2.28 -0.28
N PHE A 256 0.74 -3.17 -0.91
CA PHE A 256 -0.30 -2.80 -1.86
C PHE A 256 -1.55 -3.63 -1.61
N GLY A 257 -2.68 -2.96 -1.43
CA GLY A 257 -3.87 -3.63 -0.95
C GLY A 257 -5.11 -2.75 -0.96
N SER A 258 -6.09 -3.21 -0.21
CA SER A 258 -7.37 -2.53 -0.04
C SER A 258 -7.69 -2.37 1.43
N GLU A 259 -7.79 -1.13 1.89
CA GLU A 259 -8.47 -0.85 3.15
C GLU A 259 -9.97 -0.95 2.90
N PHE A 260 -10.71 -1.56 3.83
CA PHE A 260 -12.14 -1.75 3.65
C PHE A 260 -12.90 -1.72 4.97
N GLY A 261 -14.16 -1.30 4.88
CA GLY A 261 -15.08 -1.17 6.01
C GLY A 261 -14.65 -0.09 7.01
N ASN A 262 -15.57 0.37 7.84
CA ASN A 262 -15.32 1.28 8.96
C ASN A 262 -16.46 1.20 9.98
N VAL A 263 -16.49 2.08 11.01
CA VAL A 263 -17.57 2.10 12.01
C VAL A 263 -18.97 2.34 11.44
N SER A 264 -19.09 3.00 10.29
CA SER A 264 -20.39 3.24 9.63
C SER A 264 -20.76 2.14 8.63
N SER A 265 -19.80 1.28 8.27
CA SER A 265 -20.06 0.16 7.38
C SER A 265 -20.75 -0.94 8.17
N GLY A 266 -22.02 -1.21 7.86
CA GLY A 266 -22.72 -2.37 8.44
C GLY A 266 -22.33 -3.68 7.74
N MET A 267 -22.02 -3.59 6.44
CA MET A 267 -21.70 -4.72 5.58
C MET A 267 -20.80 -4.28 4.41
N ILE A 268 -20.08 -5.23 3.81
CA ILE A 268 -19.31 -5.01 2.59
C ILE A 268 -19.13 -6.31 1.81
N LYS A 269 -19.26 -6.24 0.49
CA LYS A 269 -18.76 -7.22 -0.46
C LYS A 269 -17.87 -6.49 -1.46
N LEU A 270 -16.65 -6.94 -1.61
CA LEU A 270 -15.66 -6.35 -2.50
C LEU A 270 -14.87 -7.47 -3.16
N ASN A 271 -14.83 -7.45 -4.50
CA ASN A 271 -13.97 -8.32 -5.29
C ASN A 271 -13.00 -7.47 -6.10
N TRP A 272 -11.71 -7.71 -5.96
CA TRP A 272 -10.67 -7.08 -6.77
C TRP A 272 -9.56 -8.07 -7.08
N GLU A 273 -8.75 -7.77 -8.10
CA GLU A 273 -7.67 -8.63 -8.55
C GLU A 273 -6.36 -7.85 -8.67
N LEU A 274 -5.24 -8.53 -8.41
CA LEU A 274 -3.88 -8.08 -8.70
C LEU A 274 -3.23 -9.07 -9.67
N CYS A 275 -3.00 -8.63 -10.90
CA CYS A 275 -2.44 -9.44 -11.99
C CYS A 275 -0.97 -9.13 -12.29
N GLY A 276 -0.39 -8.13 -11.60
CA GLY A 276 1.03 -7.81 -11.73
C GLY A 276 1.48 -6.84 -10.65
N LEU A 277 2.69 -7.08 -10.14
CA LEU A 277 3.45 -6.18 -9.30
C LEU A 277 4.92 -6.29 -9.72
N SER A 278 5.53 -5.19 -10.12
CA SER A 278 6.94 -5.15 -10.51
C SER A 278 7.62 -3.88 -10.03
N LEU A 279 8.94 -3.95 -9.86
CA LEU A 279 9.75 -2.87 -9.33
C LEU A 279 10.91 -2.56 -10.28
N VAL A 280 11.17 -1.27 -10.47
CA VAL A 280 12.31 -0.77 -11.24
C VAL A 280 13.04 0.28 -10.40
N LYS A 281 14.34 0.11 -10.21
CA LYS A 281 15.20 1.15 -9.62
C LYS A 281 15.84 1.95 -10.73
N ASP A 282 15.90 3.27 -10.58
CA ASP A 282 16.80 4.06 -11.41
C ASP A 282 18.24 3.71 -11.04
N SER A 283 18.95 3.05 -11.95
CA SER A 283 20.37 2.77 -11.81
C SER A 283 21.17 4.01 -12.18
N SER A 284 21.73 4.67 -11.16
CA SER A 284 22.82 5.67 -11.18
C SER A 284 22.75 6.80 -12.20
#